data_AF-A0A1G9DF85-F1
#
_entry.id   AF-A0A1G9DF85-F1
#
_cell.length_a   1.000
_cell.length_b   1.000
_cell.length_c   1.000
_cell.angle_alpha   90.00
_cell.angle_beta   90.00
_cell.angle_gamma   90.00
#
_symmetry.space_group_name_H-M   'P 1'
#
loop_
_entity.id
_entity.type
_entity.pdbx_description
1 polymer ?
#
loop_
_entity_poly.entity_id
_entity_poly.type
_entity_poly.pdbx_seq_one_letter_code
_entity_poly.pdbx_strand_id
1 'polypeptide(L)'
;MNFAQAARNDSVFTRTENGAVALNTTGDARLDLFGTIGSLRGAETVRIERLFSEAYKVDPLFAAKIAFYARDVRGGLGERQTFRTIIRYMAQRHPEALRPNLDLIGVYGRYDDLYCLVGTRLESEMWEAMKAQFEEDRRNLEAGNAVSLLAKWIKTADASSAATRKLGILTAQKLGYSVYEFKRIVRALRRKIGVIETLMSAGHWDEIRYPEVPSRAMMIYRKAFLRHDGERYGQFINRAAAGEEKIHADTLYPYDIVEKVMPRYPGFRVSSAAVIEDPALEAQWRQLPDYVEPGTNALVIADTSGSMSGRPLASSVGLAVYFAERNHGAYHNMFMSFSGTSRIQMIRGETLAQKINSINMSDWENNTNLQAAFKHVLRIALLNHVPQDVMPKSLIVISDMEIDYCGDRSWTFYEQMERLYRINGYQIPNLIFWNVASRHDIFHADKSRRGVQLASGQSAAVFRQIMQTVGMNPVEAMEKIINSERYEAITVAG
;
A
#
# COMPACT_ATOMS: atom_id res chain seq x y z
N MET A 1 26.69 -13.86 29.56
CA MET A 1 25.39 -13.13 29.52
C MET A 1 24.93 -12.92 30.96
N ASN A 2 24.56 -11.71 31.37
CA ASN A 2 24.02 -11.47 32.73
C ASN A 2 22.49 -11.61 32.74
N PHE A 3 21.87 -11.67 33.93
CA PHE A 3 20.42 -11.87 34.07
C PHE A 3 19.60 -10.78 33.33
N ALA A 4 19.99 -9.51 33.42
CA ALA A 4 19.30 -8.43 32.72
C ALA A 4 19.33 -8.61 31.19
N GLN A 5 20.44 -9.11 30.65
CA GLN A 5 20.57 -9.43 29.23
C GLN A 5 19.72 -10.65 28.84
N ALA A 6 19.69 -11.70 29.68
CA ALA A 6 18.84 -12.86 29.46
C ALA A 6 17.34 -12.52 29.53
N ALA A 7 16.94 -11.69 30.51
CA ALA A 7 15.57 -11.21 30.68
C ALA A 7 15.11 -10.34 29.51
N ARG A 8 15.99 -9.45 29.00
CA ARG A 8 15.71 -8.69 27.78
C ARG A 8 15.51 -9.61 26.58
N ASN A 9 16.35 -10.63 26.42
CA ASN A 9 16.21 -11.59 25.33
C ASN A 9 14.90 -12.40 25.43
N ASP A 10 14.45 -12.81 26.62
CA ASP A 10 13.16 -13.52 26.78
C ASP A 10 11.96 -12.61 26.50
N SER A 11 12.06 -11.31 26.83
CA SER A 11 10.97 -10.34 26.65
C SER A 11 10.64 -9.98 25.19
N VAL A 12 11.54 -10.31 24.24
CA VAL A 12 11.36 -10.04 22.80
C VAL A 12 10.44 -11.08 22.15
N PHE A 13 10.31 -12.26 22.74
CA PHE A 13 9.45 -13.30 22.21
C PHE A 13 7.98 -13.02 22.51
N THR A 14 7.15 -13.19 21.49
CA THR A 14 5.69 -13.14 21.60
C THR A 14 5.06 -14.33 20.89
N ARG A 15 3.74 -14.39 20.90
CA ARG A 15 2.98 -15.31 20.08
C ARG A 15 2.03 -14.57 19.15
N THR A 16 1.83 -15.12 17.96
CA THR A 16 0.72 -14.73 17.10
C THR A 16 -0.61 -15.06 17.78
N GLU A 17 -1.72 -14.48 17.31
CA GLU A 17 -3.07 -14.86 17.76
C GLU A 17 -3.31 -16.37 17.60
N ASN A 18 -2.68 -16.97 16.59
CA ASN A 18 -2.79 -18.39 16.28
C ASN A 18 -1.68 -19.25 16.95
N GLY A 19 -0.91 -18.67 17.89
CA GLY A 19 -0.03 -19.38 18.81
C GLY A 19 1.42 -19.62 18.34
N ALA A 20 1.82 -19.20 17.14
CA ALA A 20 3.20 -19.33 16.66
C ALA A 20 4.17 -18.46 17.44
N VAL A 21 5.41 -18.92 17.63
CA VAL A 21 6.45 -18.08 18.23
C VAL A 21 6.90 -17.03 17.22
N ALA A 22 6.86 -15.77 17.63
CA ALA A 22 7.30 -14.62 16.86
C ALA A 22 8.07 -13.64 17.75
N LEU A 23 8.52 -12.53 17.18
CA LEU A 23 9.13 -11.43 17.91
C LEU A 23 8.13 -10.27 18.03
N ASN A 24 8.06 -9.61 19.19
CA ASN A 24 7.31 -8.36 19.36
C ASN A 24 8.09 -7.12 18.90
N THR A 25 9.37 -7.29 18.57
CA THR A 25 10.26 -6.29 17.99
C THR A 25 11.34 -7.00 17.17
N THR A 26 11.81 -6.34 16.12
CA THR A 26 12.99 -6.76 15.35
C THR A 26 14.31 -6.45 16.06
N GLY A 27 14.26 -5.66 17.14
CA GLY A 27 15.44 -5.11 17.82
C GLY A 27 15.98 -3.82 17.19
N ASP A 28 15.24 -3.21 16.26
CA ASP A 28 15.43 -1.86 15.72
C ASP A 28 14.07 -1.18 15.56
N ALA A 29 13.82 -0.11 16.33
CA ALA A 29 12.51 0.56 16.32
C ALA A 29 12.16 1.21 14.98
N ARG A 30 13.16 1.59 14.17
CA ARG A 30 12.95 2.12 12.81
C ARG A 30 12.40 1.02 11.92
N LEU A 31 12.96 -0.20 12.05
CA LEU A 31 12.51 -1.37 11.31
C LEU A 31 11.13 -1.84 11.76
N ASP A 32 10.82 -1.76 13.05
CA ASP A 32 9.49 -2.08 13.57
C ASP A 32 8.42 -1.18 12.96
N LEU A 33 8.70 0.14 12.87
CA LEU A 33 7.84 1.08 12.17
C LEU A 33 7.78 0.75 10.68
N PHE A 34 8.91 0.62 9.99
CA PHE A 34 8.96 0.36 8.54
C PHE A 34 8.20 -0.91 8.12
N GLY A 35 8.42 -2.00 8.85
CA GLY A 35 7.80 -3.31 8.61
C GLY A 35 6.30 -3.36 8.92
N THR A 36 5.71 -2.32 9.53
CA THR A 36 4.29 -2.30 9.89
C THR A 36 3.52 -1.11 9.32
N ILE A 37 4.15 0.04 9.08
CA ILE A 37 3.50 1.34 8.82
C ILE A 37 2.49 1.32 7.66
N GLY A 38 2.74 0.53 6.62
CA GLY A 38 1.83 0.33 5.49
C GLY A 38 0.52 -0.38 5.83
N SER A 39 0.47 -1.06 6.97
CA SER A 39 -0.60 -1.96 7.37
C SER A 39 -1.34 -1.52 8.63
N LEU A 40 -1.03 -0.33 9.15
CA LEU A 40 -1.63 0.25 10.37
C LEU A 40 -2.96 0.96 10.14
N ARG A 41 -3.58 0.84 8.96
CA ARG A 41 -4.79 1.59 8.58
C ARG A 41 -5.96 1.44 9.55
N GLY A 42 -6.11 0.25 10.15
CA GLY A 42 -7.13 -0.06 11.15
C GLY A 42 -6.61 -0.04 12.60
N ALA A 43 -5.35 0.31 12.82
CA ALA A 43 -4.75 0.31 14.15
C ALA A 43 -5.21 1.51 14.97
N GLU A 44 -5.19 1.36 16.30
CA GLU A 44 -5.45 2.47 17.20
C GLU A 44 -4.37 3.56 17.08
N THR A 45 -4.80 4.81 17.24
CA THR A 45 -3.92 5.98 17.21
C THR A 45 -2.71 5.83 18.13
N VAL A 46 -2.91 5.32 19.36
CA VAL A 46 -1.85 5.12 20.36
C VAL A 46 -0.76 4.17 19.84
N ARG A 47 -1.14 3.12 19.11
CA ARG A 47 -0.18 2.17 18.52
C ARG A 47 0.67 2.83 17.44
N ILE A 48 0.03 3.59 16.54
CA ILE A 48 0.72 4.33 15.47
C ILE A 48 1.71 5.35 16.09
N GLU A 49 1.25 6.12 17.08
CA GLU A 49 2.06 7.13 17.76
C GLU A 49 3.24 6.51 18.51
N ARG A 50 3.03 5.38 19.21
CA ARG A 50 4.11 4.66 19.90
C ARG A 50 5.18 4.17 18.92
N LEU A 51 4.80 3.48 17.83
CA LEU A 51 5.75 2.96 16.85
C LEU A 51 6.57 4.10 16.23
N PHE A 52 5.92 5.21 15.89
CA PHE A 52 6.61 6.39 15.39
C PHE A 52 7.54 7.02 16.44
N SER A 53 7.09 7.16 17.69
CA SER A 53 7.89 7.75 18.77
C SER A 53 9.15 6.95 19.07
N GLU A 54 9.06 5.63 19.11
CA GLU A 54 10.24 4.77 19.35
C GLU A 54 11.24 4.86 18.19
N ALA A 55 10.78 4.87 16.94
CA ALA A 55 11.64 5.11 15.78
C ALA A 55 12.30 6.50 15.83
N TYR A 56 11.53 7.53 16.20
CA TYR A 56 11.99 8.91 16.29
C TYR A 56 13.07 9.10 17.35
N LYS A 57 12.97 8.42 18.50
CA LYS A 57 14.00 8.44 19.55
C LYS A 57 15.34 7.90 19.08
N VAL A 58 15.32 6.95 18.13
CA VAL A 58 16.53 6.35 17.56
C VAL A 58 17.12 7.27 16.49
N ASP A 59 16.30 7.72 15.54
CA ASP A 59 16.73 8.56 14.42
C ASP A 59 15.57 9.44 13.94
N PRO A 60 15.52 10.72 14.35
CA PRO A 60 14.45 11.66 13.97
C PRO A 60 14.27 11.82 12.46
N LEU A 61 15.38 11.93 11.72
CA LEU A 61 15.36 12.14 10.28
C LEU A 61 14.81 10.90 9.57
N PHE A 62 15.30 9.72 9.95
CA PHE A 62 14.88 8.47 9.35
C PHE A 62 13.41 8.16 9.65
N ALA A 63 12.94 8.43 10.87
CA ALA A 63 11.53 8.29 11.23
C ALA A 63 10.63 9.23 10.40
N ALA A 64 11.04 10.50 10.21
CA ALA A 64 10.33 11.42 9.34
C ALA A 64 10.27 10.91 7.89
N LYS A 65 11.39 10.40 7.35
CA LYS A 65 11.41 9.79 6.02
C LYS A 65 10.47 8.58 5.90
N ILE A 66 10.42 7.71 6.91
CA ILE A 66 9.45 6.59 6.94
C ILE A 66 8.00 7.10 6.90
N ALA A 67 7.67 8.19 7.59
CA ALA A 67 6.32 8.77 7.54
C ALA A 67 5.95 9.24 6.12
N PHE A 68 6.85 9.92 5.42
CA PHE A 68 6.62 10.33 4.03
C PHE A 68 6.63 9.17 3.04
N TYR A 69 7.46 8.14 3.25
CA TYR A 69 7.40 6.87 2.51
C TYR A 69 6.02 6.21 2.66
N ALA A 70 5.48 6.18 3.89
CA ALA A 70 4.14 5.67 4.11
C ALA A 70 3.09 6.48 3.35
N ARG A 71 3.26 7.80 3.21
CA ARG A 71 2.29 8.64 2.51
C ARG A 71 2.38 8.58 0.99
N ASP A 72 3.59 8.39 0.45
CA ASP A 72 3.90 8.54 -0.97
C ASP A 72 3.01 7.66 -1.85
N VAL A 73 2.12 8.27 -2.63
CA VAL A 73 1.18 7.56 -3.52
C VAL A 73 1.81 7.07 -4.82
N ARG A 74 3.02 7.53 -5.14
CA ARG A 74 3.71 7.23 -6.40
C ARG A 74 4.84 6.22 -6.18
N GLY A 75 5.64 6.44 -5.15
CA GLY A 75 6.82 5.63 -4.85
C GLY A 75 6.71 4.79 -3.57
N GLY A 76 5.70 5.00 -2.73
CA GLY A 76 5.60 4.36 -1.41
C GLY A 76 4.27 3.67 -1.18
N LEU A 77 3.73 3.82 0.04
CA LEU A 77 2.63 2.97 0.53
C LEU A 77 1.24 3.57 0.32
N GLY A 78 1.13 4.89 0.11
CA GLY A 78 -0.15 5.58 -0.04
C GLY A 78 -1.06 5.59 1.21
N GLU A 79 -0.51 5.35 2.40
CA GLU A 79 -1.22 5.27 3.67
C GLU A 79 -1.61 6.65 4.22
N ARG A 80 -2.82 7.07 3.84
CA ARG A 80 -3.36 8.38 4.23
C ARG A 80 -3.64 8.51 5.72
N GLN A 81 -4.35 7.55 6.33
CA GLN A 81 -4.80 7.70 7.72
C GLN A 81 -3.62 7.61 8.69
N THR A 82 -2.74 6.63 8.49
CA THR A 82 -1.52 6.45 9.28
C THR A 82 -0.64 7.70 9.23
N PHE A 83 -0.40 8.25 8.04
CA PHE A 83 0.36 9.49 7.90
C PHE A 83 -0.29 10.67 8.62
N ARG A 84 -1.62 10.86 8.49
CA ARG A 84 -2.36 11.94 9.16
C ARG A 84 -2.24 11.86 10.69
N THR A 85 -2.28 10.65 11.24
CA THR A 85 -2.04 10.42 12.67
C THR A 85 -0.61 10.83 13.04
N ILE A 86 0.39 10.37 12.28
CA ILE A 86 1.81 10.67 12.53
C ILE A 86 2.10 12.17 12.45
N ILE A 87 1.68 12.87 11.40
CA ILE A 87 1.99 14.31 11.27
C ILE A 87 1.28 15.15 12.35
N ARG A 88 0.10 14.73 12.82
CA ARG A 88 -0.58 15.39 13.94
C ARG A 88 0.20 15.17 15.23
N TYR A 89 0.72 13.97 15.46
CA TYR A 89 1.60 13.66 16.59
C TYR A 89 2.91 14.48 16.51
N MET A 90 3.58 14.51 15.36
CA MET A 90 4.78 15.32 15.12
C MET A 90 4.50 16.79 15.43
N ALA A 91 3.44 17.38 14.89
CA ALA A 91 3.10 18.78 15.14
C ALA A 91 2.82 19.08 16.63
N GLN A 92 2.42 18.09 17.43
CA GLN A 92 2.19 18.26 18.86
C GLN A 92 3.43 18.01 19.71
N ARG A 93 4.28 17.05 19.35
CA ARG A 93 5.38 16.57 20.19
C ARG A 93 6.76 16.96 19.66
N HIS A 94 6.91 16.98 18.35
CA HIS A 94 8.16 17.18 17.61
C HIS A 94 7.97 18.14 16.42
N PRO A 95 7.47 19.38 16.65
CA PRO A 95 7.18 20.31 15.57
C PRO A 95 8.41 20.63 14.69
N GLU A 96 9.61 20.57 15.26
CA GLU A 96 10.90 20.74 14.58
C GLU A 96 11.14 19.73 13.45
N ALA A 97 10.57 18.52 13.55
CA ALA A 97 10.73 17.47 12.55
C ALA A 97 9.74 17.59 11.38
N LEU A 98 8.61 18.27 11.58
CA LEU A 98 7.60 18.43 10.53
C LEU A 98 7.65 19.80 9.86
N ARG A 99 8.00 20.86 10.60
CA ARG A 99 8.04 22.25 10.10
C ARG A 99 8.78 22.41 8.76
N PRO A 100 10.00 21.87 8.55
CA PRO A 100 10.72 22.07 7.29
C PRO A 100 10.13 21.28 6.10
N ASN A 101 9.12 20.43 6.32
CA ASN A 101 8.57 19.53 5.31
C ASN A 101 7.07 19.80 5.01
N LEU A 102 6.52 20.94 5.45
CA LEU A 102 5.09 21.24 5.30
C LEU A 102 4.65 21.35 3.83
N ASP A 103 5.50 21.94 3.00
CA ASP A 103 5.36 22.04 1.54
C ASP A 103 5.38 20.67 0.85
N LEU A 104 6.17 19.73 1.37
CA LEU A 104 6.28 18.37 0.85
C LEU A 104 5.01 17.51 1.05
N ILE A 105 4.12 17.86 2.00
CA ILE A 105 2.88 17.09 2.27
C ILE A 105 2.01 16.95 1.01
N GLY A 106 1.89 18.02 0.22
CA GLY A 106 1.14 18.02 -1.04
C GLY A 106 1.83 17.22 -2.16
N VAL A 107 3.16 17.11 -2.10
CA VAL A 107 4.02 16.44 -3.09
C VAL A 107 3.99 14.92 -2.95
N TYR A 108 4.13 14.41 -1.72
CA TYR A 108 4.04 12.96 -1.46
C TYR A 108 2.59 12.48 -1.32
N GLY A 109 1.68 13.38 -0.95
CA GLY A 109 0.32 13.02 -0.58
C GLY A 109 -0.76 13.85 -1.24
N ARG A 110 -1.56 14.51 -0.41
CA ARG A 110 -2.69 15.35 -0.80
C ARG A 110 -2.65 16.61 0.03
N TYR A 111 -2.95 17.74 -0.58
CA TYR A 111 -3.00 19.02 0.14
C TYR A 111 -4.01 19.05 1.29
N ASP A 112 -5.08 18.24 1.28
CA ASP A 112 -5.99 18.22 2.44
C ASP A 112 -5.46 17.43 3.64
N ASP A 113 -4.29 16.79 3.53
CA ASP A 113 -3.59 16.24 4.70
C ASP A 113 -3.10 17.36 5.63
N LEU A 114 -2.84 18.56 5.10
CA LEU A 114 -2.47 19.76 5.88
C LEU A 114 -3.54 20.15 6.91
N TYR A 115 -4.82 19.93 6.62
CA TYR A 115 -5.90 20.25 7.55
C TYR A 115 -5.84 19.45 8.85
N CYS A 116 -5.11 18.34 8.90
CA CYS A 116 -4.87 17.60 10.14
C CYS A 116 -4.04 18.38 11.16
N LEU A 117 -3.37 19.45 10.73
CA LEU A 117 -2.55 20.33 11.57
C LEU A 117 -3.35 21.49 12.18
N VAL A 118 -4.62 21.65 11.83
CA VAL A 118 -5.51 22.60 12.52
C VAL A 118 -5.65 22.20 13.99
N GLY A 119 -5.48 23.17 14.88
CA GLY A 119 -5.43 23.01 16.33
C GLY A 119 -4.12 22.42 16.86
N THR A 120 -3.05 22.42 16.08
CA THR A 120 -1.72 21.94 16.51
C THR A 120 -0.72 23.10 16.63
N ARG A 121 0.50 22.83 17.13
CA ARG A 121 1.54 23.86 17.27
C ARG A 121 2.08 24.38 15.94
N LEU A 122 1.82 23.66 14.84
CA LEU A 122 2.21 24.05 13.48
C LEU A 122 1.03 24.59 12.65
N GLU A 123 -0.10 24.91 13.28
CA GLU A 123 -1.25 25.43 12.53
C GLU A 123 -0.89 26.70 11.75
N SER A 124 -0.17 27.64 12.36
CA SER A 124 0.18 28.90 11.72
C SER A 124 1.10 28.68 10.52
N GLU A 125 2.20 27.95 10.70
CA GLU A 125 3.14 27.63 9.62
C GLU A 125 2.49 26.80 8.51
N MET A 126 1.55 25.91 8.84
CA MET A 126 0.77 25.16 7.85
C MET A 126 -0.07 26.09 6.97
N TRP A 127 -0.74 27.09 7.56
CA TRP A 127 -1.51 28.07 6.80
C TRP A 127 -0.61 28.93 5.90
N GLU A 128 0.56 29.34 6.39
CA GLU A 128 1.53 30.07 5.58
C GLU A 128 2.05 29.24 4.40
N ALA A 129 2.37 27.96 4.62
CA ALA A 129 2.76 27.05 3.55
C ALA A 129 1.63 26.85 2.51
N MET A 130 0.38 26.68 2.97
CA MET A 130 -0.78 26.57 2.08
C MET A 130 -1.00 27.87 1.29
N LYS A 131 -0.81 29.03 1.92
CA LYS A 131 -0.93 30.34 1.29
C LYS A 131 0.13 30.56 0.22
N ALA A 132 1.39 30.23 0.51
CA ALA A 132 2.49 30.32 -0.44
C ALA A 132 2.18 29.54 -1.73
N GLN A 133 1.73 28.29 -1.59
CA GLN A 133 1.33 27.48 -2.75
C GLN A 133 0.10 28.03 -3.48
N PHE A 134 -0.88 28.56 -2.75
CA PHE A 134 -2.09 29.15 -3.35
C PHE A 134 -1.77 30.40 -4.18
N GLU A 135 -0.87 31.28 -3.70
CA GLU A 135 -0.40 32.44 -4.46
C GLU A 135 0.46 32.07 -5.67
N GLU A 136 1.27 31.02 -5.55
CA GLU A 136 1.98 30.45 -6.70
C GLU A 136 1.00 29.95 -7.76
N ASP A 137 -0.01 29.17 -7.37
CA ASP A 137 -1.05 28.67 -8.27
C ASP A 137 -1.81 29.81 -8.95
N ARG A 138 -2.08 30.91 -8.24
CA ARG A 138 -2.73 32.10 -8.81
C ARG A 138 -1.86 32.77 -9.87
N ARG A 139 -0.58 32.99 -9.58
CA ARG A 139 0.38 33.54 -10.55
C ARG A 139 0.54 32.64 -11.76
N ASN A 140 0.62 31.33 -11.55
CA ASN A 140 0.70 30.35 -12.62
C ASN A 140 -0.57 30.33 -13.48
N LEU A 141 -1.74 30.47 -12.88
CA LEU A 141 -3.01 30.59 -13.62
C LEU A 141 -3.02 31.84 -14.52
N GLU A 142 -2.60 33.00 -14.00
CA GLU A 142 -2.53 34.25 -14.74
C GLU A 142 -1.51 34.17 -15.90
N ALA A 143 -0.38 33.51 -15.67
CA ALA A 143 0.67 33.28 -16.67
C ALA A 143 0.34 32.14 -17.67
N GLY A 144 -0.76 31.40 -17.46
CA GLY A 144 -1.12 30.25 -18.28
C GLY A 144 -0.33 28.95 -17.99
N ASN A 145 0.55 28.96 -17.00
CA ASN A 145 1.38 27.84 -16.56
C ASN A 145 0.56 26.70 -15.92
N ALA A 146 1.23 25.57 -15.67
CA ALA A 146 0.68 24.49 -14.86
C ALA A 146 0.46 24.95 -13.41
N VAL A 147 -0.61 24.46 -12.78
CA VAL A 147 -0.94 24.76 -11.37
C VAL A 147 -0.88 23.47 -10.55
N SER A 148 -0.66 23.59 -9.25
CA SER A 148 -0.67 22.46 -8.32
C SER A 148 -2.08 21.86 -8.17
N LEU A 149 -2.16 20.73 -7.46
CA LEU A 149 -3.43 20.09 -7.11
C LEU A 149 -4.06 20.66 -5.82
N LEU A 150 -3.55 21.77 -5.25
CA LEU A 150 -4.09 22.35 -4.02
C LEU A 150 -5.57 22.67 -4.16
N ALA A 151 -5.97 23.36 -5.23
CA ALA A 151 -7.37 23.75 -5.45
C ALA A 151 -8.34 22.57 -5.58
N LYS A 152 -7.86 21.37 -5.94
CA LYS A 152 -8.66 20.14 -5.94
C LYS A 152 -9.09 19.74 -4.53
N TRP A 153 -8.23 19.95 -3.54
CA TRP A 153 -8.40 19.43 -2.18
C TRP A 153 -8.78 20.48 -1.14
N ILE A 154 -8.54 21.75 -1.45
CA ILE A 154 -8.85 22.90 -0.59
C ILE A 154 -10.35 22.98 -0.30
N LYS A 155 -10.71 23.31 0.95
CA LYS A 155 -12.11 23.38 1.38
C LYS A 155 -12.71 24.73 1.02
N THR A 156 -13.97 24.72 0.62
CA THR A 156 -14.72 25.91 0.21
C THR A 156 -16.04 26.01 0.99
N ALA A 157 -16.54 27.23 1.16
CA ALA A 157 -17.73 27.52 1.97
C ALA A 157 -19.07 27.00 1.38
N ASP A 158 -19.05 26.44 0.17
CA ASP A 158 -20.20 25.87 -0.55
C ASP A 158 -20.32 24.34 -0.40
N ALA A 159 -19.44 23.71 0.39
CA ALA A 159 -19.53 22.28 0.64
C ALA A 159 -20.88 21.89 1.28
N SER A 160 -21.39 20.70 0.97
CA SER A 160 -22.64 20.18 1.54
C SER A 160 -22.53 19.90 3.04
N SER A 161 -21.34 19.50 3.52
CA SER A 161 -21.06 19.25 4.93
C SER A 161 -20.81 20.54 5.71
N ALA A 162 -21.53 20.73 6.83
CA ALA A 162 -21.36 21.88 7.73
C ALA A 162 -19.92 22.02 8.25
N ALA A 163 -19.26 20.90 8.59
CA ALA A 163 -17.87 20.90 9.03
C ALA A 163 -16.93 21.37 7.90
N THR A 164 -17.17 20.93 6.67
CA THR A 164 -16.37 21.34 5.52
C THR A 164 -16.59 22.81 5.17
N ARG A 165 -17.82 23.33 5.30
CA ARG A 165 -18.10 24.77 5.11
C ARG A 165 -17.36 25.63 6.11
N LYS A 166 -17.42 25.29 7.41
CA LYS A 166 -16.68 26.01 8.46
C LYS A 166 -15.18 26.05 8.13
N LEU A 167 -14.62 24.90 7.73
CA LEU A 167 -13.22 24.82 7.34
C LEU A 167 -12.91 25.63 6.08
N GLY A 168 -13.81 25.70 5.11
CA GLY A 168 -13.65 26.53 3.90
C GLY A 168 -13.71 28.03 4.18
N ILE A 169 -14.55 28.46 5.12
CA ILE A 169 -14.57 29.86 5.59
C ILE A 169 -13.25 30.20 6.29
N LEU A 170 -12.81 29.33 7.21
CA LEU A 170 -11.52 29.49 7.89
C LEU A 170 -10.35 29.52 6.89
N THR A 171 -10.39 28.66 5.87
CA THR A 171 -9.37 28.61 4.81
C THR A 171 -9.29 29.95 4.09
N ALA A 172 -10.41 30.50 3.63
CA ALA A 172 -10.44 31.82 2.97
C ALA A 172 -9.83 32.92 3.86
N GLN A 173 -10.23 32.96 5.14
CA GLN A 173 -9.73 33.93 6.11
C GLN A 173 -8.22 33.81 6.33
N LYS A 174 -7.71 32.59 6.53
CA LYS A 174 -6.28 32.32 6.77
C LYS A 174 -5.40 32.61 5.55
N LEU A 175 -5.94 32.43 4.35
CA LEU A 175 -5.28 32.81 3.10
C LEU A 175 -5.33 34.32 2.82
N GLY A 176 -6.14 35.08 3.56
CA GLY A 176 -6.25 36.54 3.41
C GLY A 176 -7.26 36.99 2.37
N TYR A 177 -8.29 36.18 2.07
CA TYR A 177 -9.31 36.48 1.06
C TYR A 177 -10.71 36.58 1.66
N SER A 178 -11.56 37.41 1.04
CA SER A 178 -12.99 37.29 1.29
C SER A 178 -13.50 35.92 0.80
N VAL A 179 -14.54 35.39 1.45
CA VAL A 179 -15.14 34.11 1.04
C VAL A 179 -15.59 34.14 -0.43
N TYR A 180 -16.03 35.31 -0.91
CA TYR A 180 -16.46 35.49 -2.30
C TYR A 180 -15.29 35.38 -3.28
N GLU A 181 -14.20 36.13 -3.08
CA GLU A 181 -13.03 36.12 -3.97
C GLU A 181 -12.34 34.77 -3.96
N PHE A 182 -12.15 34.19 -2.77
CA PHE A 182 -11.53 32.88 -2.61
C PHE A 182 -12.25 31.80 -3.45
N LYS A 183 -13.59 31.76 -3.37
CA LYS A 183 -14.39 30.81 -4.17
C LYS A 183 -14.21 31.02 -5.67
N ARG A 184 -14.11 32.27 -6.13
CA ARG A 184 -13.91 32.58 -7.57
C ARG A 184 -12.55 32.09 -8.05
N ILE A 185 -11.49 32.35 -7.29
CA ILE A 185 -10.13 31.89 -7.61
C ILE A 185 -10.08 30.36 -7.62
N VAL A 186 -10.62 29.70 -6.59
CA VAL A 186 -10.67 28.22 -6.53
C VAL A 186 -11.45 27.64 -7.71
N ARG A 187 -12.57 28.25 -8.13
CA ARG A 187 -13.32 27.80 -9.32
C ARG A 187 -12.48 27.92 -10.60
N ALA A 188 -11.74 29.00 -10.77
CA ALA A 188 -10.85 29.19 -11.92
C ALA A 188 -9.71 28.17 -11.93
N LEU A 189 -9.07 27.93 -10.78
CA LEU A 189 -8.04 26.90 -10.61
C LEU A 189 -8.59 25.49 -10.88
N ARG A 190 -9.76 25.13 -10.33
CA ARG A 190 -10.38 23.81 -10.59
C ARG A 190 -10.74 23.61 -12.07
N ARG A 191 -11.11 24.68 -12.78
CA ARG A 191 -11.31 24.64 -14.23
C ARG A 191 -10.00 24.38 -14.97
N LYS A 192 -8.91 25.07 -14.59
CA LYS A 192 -7.57 24.84 -15.16
C LYS A 192 -7.06 23.42 -14.88
N ILE A 193 -7.36 22.86 -13.71
CA ILE A 193 -7.01 21.48 -13.33
C ILE A 193 -7.86 20.45 -14.10
N GLY A 194 -9.08 20.79 -14.54
CA GLY A 194 -10.00 19.84 -15.17
C GLY A 194 -10.65 18.87 -14.17
N VAL A 195 -11.08 19.37 -13.00
CA VAL A 195 -11.73 18.53 -11.97
C VAL A 195 -13.10 18.04 -12.46
N ILE A 196 -13.18 16.75 -12.81
CA ILE A 196 -14.35 16.12 -13.45
C ILE A 196 -15.65 16.25 -12.65
N GLU A 197 -15.55 16.25 -11.32
CA GLU A 197 -16.71 16.36 -10.44
C GLU A 197 -17.46 17.69 -10.63
N THR A 198 -16.75 18.72 -11.13
CA THR A 198 -17.34 20.01 -11.51
C THR A 198 -18.24 19.87 -12.74
N LEU A 199 -17.79 19.14 -13.76
CA LEU A 199 -18.55 18.89 -14.99
C LEU A 199 -19.76 17.99 -14.70
N MET A 200 -19.54 16.91 -13.96
CA MET A 200 -20.58 15.95 -13.59
C MET A 200 -21.72 16.61 -12.79
N SER A 201 -21.38 17.48 -11.83
CA SER A 201 -22.38 18.16 -10.99
C SER A 201 -23.19 19.21 -11.77
N ALA A 202 -22.61 19.76 -12.85
CA ALA A 202 -23.27 20.73 -13.72
C ALA A 202 -24.05 20.07 -14.88
N GLY A 203 -23.97 18.74 -15.02
CA GLY A 203 -24.63 18.01 -16.09
C GLY A 203 -23.91 18.07 -17.45
N HIS A 204 -22.70 18.63 -17.49
CA HIS A 204 -21.88 18.76 -18.70
C HIS A 204 -21.10 17.46 -18.97
N TRP A 205 -21.81 16.35 -19.16
CA TRP A 205 -21.20 15.05 -19.44
C TRP A 205 -20.49 15.02 -20.80
N ASP A 206 -21.02 15.76 -21.76
CA ASP A 206 -20.47 15.93 -23.10
C ASP A 206 -19.10 16.62 -23.11
N GLU A 207 -18.78 17.42 -22.10
CA GLU A 207 -17.47 18.06 -21.94
C GLU A 207 -16.41 17.13 -21.32
N ILE A 208 -16.78 15.94 -20.83
CA ILE A 208 -15.84 15.03 -20.16
C ILE A 208 -14.91 14.37 -21.17
N ARG A 209 -13.61 14.63 -20.99
CA ARG A 209 -12.54 14.02 -21.77
C ARG A 209 -12.00 12.79 -21.06
N TYR A 210 -12.52 11.61 -21.42
CA TYR A 210 -12.17 10.35 -20.76
C TYR A 210 -10.67 10.04 -20.64
N PRO A 211 -9.81 10.31 -21.64
CA PRO A 211 -8.36 10.11 -21.49
C PRO A 211 -7.73 10.95 -20.37
N GLU A 212 -8.31 12.11 -20.06
CA GLU A 212 -7.82 13.01 -19.00
C GLU A 212 -8.39 12.62 -17.61
N VAL A 213 -9.36 11.71 -17.54
CA VAL A 213 -10.01 11.31 -16.29
C VAL A 213 -9.05 10.44 -15.46
N PRO A 214 -8.72 10.82 -14.21
CA PRO A 214 -7.87 10.00 -13.36
C PRO A 214 -8.49 8.61 -13.11
N SER A 215 -7.68 7.54 -13.17
CA SER A 215 -8.14 6.14 -13.01
C SER A 215 -9.01 5.89 -11.78
N ARG A 216 -8.62 6.45 -10.63
CA ARG A 216 -9.38 6.30 -9.39
C ARG A 216 -10.77 6.94 -9.48
N ALA A 217 -10.87 8.09 -10.16
CA ALA A 217 -12.16 8.73 -10.39
C ALA A 217 -12.98 7.94 -11.41
N MET A 218 -12.32 7.42 -12.47
CA MET A 218 -12.94 6.51 -13.44
C MET A 218 -13.57 5.29 -12.77
N MET A 219 -12.85 4.65 -11.85
CA MET A 219 -13.34 3.51 -11.08
C MET A 219 -14.55 3.87 -10.20
N ILE A 220 -14.50 5.01 -9.49
CA ILE A 220 -15.59 5.45 -8.59
C ILE A 220 -16.85 5.78 -9.38
N TYR A 221 -16.70 6.50 -10.50
CA TYR A 221 -17.81 7.08 -11.25
C TYR A 221 -18.24 6.27 -12.47
N ARG A 222 -17.64 5.09 -12.74
CA ARG A 222 -17.96 4.21 -13.88
C ARG A 222 -19.46 4.01 -14.14
N LYS A 223 -20.24 3.78 -13.08
CA LYS A 223 -21.70 3.58 -13.18
C LYS A 223 -22.43 4.87 -13.57
N ALA A 224 -21.89 6.02 -13.19
CA ALA A 224 -22.45 7.32 -13.55
C ALA A 224 -22.12 7.65 -15.02
N PHE A 225 -20.89 7.38 -15.47
CA PHE A 225 -20.53 7.52 -16.89
C PHE A 225 -21.39 6.64 -17.79
N LEU A 226 -21.56 5.36 -17.44
CA LEU A 226 -22.45 4.46 -18.19
C LEU A 226 -23.90 4.95 -18.26
N ARG A 227 -24.41 5.58 -17.20
CA ARG A 227 -25.78 6.07 -17.14
C ARG A 227 -26.00 7.33 -17.98
N HIS A 228 -25.04 8.23 -18.01
CA HIS A 228 -25.21 9.58 -18.55
C HIS A 228 -24.51 9.81 -19.90
N ASP A 229 -23.45 9.05 -20.21
CA ASP A 229 -22.67 9.16 -21.46
C ASP A 229 -22.15 7.78 -21.89
N GLY A 230 -23.03 6.78 -21.88
CA GLY A 230 -22.66 5.37 -22.03
C GLY A 230 -22.02 5.02 -23.37
N GLU A 231 -22.40 5.70 -24.45
CA GLU A 231 -21.86 5.44 -25.80
C GLU A 231 -20.39 5.85 -25.91
N ARG A 232 -20.07 7.11 -25.60
CA ARG A 232 -18.68 7.62 -25.63
C ARG A 232 -17.81 6.91 -24.59
N TYR A 233 -18.35 6.68 -23.41
CA TYR A 233 -17.65 5.94 -22.37
C TYR A 233 -17.33 4.50 -22.81
N GLY A 234 -18.31 3.80 -23.37
CA GLY A 234 -18.12 2.43 -23.88
C GLY A 234 -17.09 2.36 -24.99
N GLN A 235 -17.13 3.30 -25.94
CA GLN A 235 -16.12 3.42 -27.00
C GLN A 235 -14.71 3.63 -26.42
N PHE A 236 -14.58 4.56 -25.47
CA PHE A 236 -13.30 4.83 -24.80
C PHE A 236 -12.76 3.57 -24.08
N ILE A 237 -13.60 2.88 -23.32
CA ILE A 237 -13.20 1.68 -22.58
C ILE A 237 -12.77 0.55 -23.54
N ASN A 238 -13.49 0.36 -24.65
CA ASN A 238 -13.13 -0.66 -25.65
C ASN A 238 -11.77 -0.35 -26.28
N ARG A 239 -11.53 0.92 -26.66
CA ARG A 239 -10.22 1.36 -27.19
C ARG A 239 -9.11 1.23 -26.16
N ALA A 240 -9.39 1.56 -24.90
CA ALA A 240 -8.44 1.39 -23.80
C ALA A 240 -8.11 -0.09 -23.53
N ALA A 241 -9.08 -1.00 -23.66
CA ALA A 241 -8.87 -2.44 -23.53
C ALA A 241 -8.06 -3.04 -24.69
N ALA A 242 -8.16 -2.44 -25.88
CA ALA A 242 -7.35 -2.75 -27.07
C ALA A 242 -5.95 -2.11 -27.04
N GLY A 243 -5.65 -1.26 -26.07
CA GLY A 243 -4.37 -0.55 -25.95
C GLY A 243 -4.25 0.71 -26.83
N GLU A 244 -5.32 1.15 -27.46
CA GLU A 244 -5.36 2.35 -28.31
C GLU A 244 -5.51 3.66 -27.53
N GLU A 245 -5.94 3.59 -26.27
CA GLU A 245 -6.15 4.73 -25.38
C GLU A 245 -5.52 4.47 -24.01
N LYS A 246 -4.94 5.51 -23.41
CA LYS A 246 -4.25 5.40 -22.13
C LYS A 246 -5.18 5.75 -20.96
N ILE A 247 -5.14 4.93 -19.91
CA ILE A 247 -5.73 5.19 -18.60
C ILE A 247 -4.59 5.47 -17.62
N HIS A 248 -4.66 6.59 -16.90
CA HIS A 248 -3.67 6.97 -15.88
C HIS A 248 -3.79 6.10 -14.61
N ALA A 249 -3.39 4.83 -14.70
CA ALA A 249 -3.53 3.81 -13.64
C ALA A 249 -2.40 3.80 -12.60
N ASP A 250 -1.43 4.72 -12.68
CA ASP A 250 -0.23 4.74 -11.83
C ASP A 250 -0.52 4.79 -10.32
N THR A 251 -1.65 5.39 -9.93
CA THR A 251 -2.08 5.52 -8.52
C THR A 251 -3.16 4.52 -8.11
N LEU A 252 -3.49 3.57 -9.00
CA LEU A 252 -4.48 2.53 -8.74
C LEU A 252 -3.74 1.28 -8.24
N TYR A 253 -4.30 0.64 -7.23
CA TYR A 253 -3.70 -0.57 -6.68
C TYR A 253 -4.44 -1.82 -7.18
N PRO A 254 -3.77 -2.98 -7.34
CA PRO A 254 -4.42 -4.21 -7.78
C PRO A 254 -5.66 -4.58 -6.96
N TYR A 255 -5.60 -4.35 -5.64
CA TYR A 255 -6.71 -4.63 -4.75
C TYR A 255 -7.92 -3.72 -4.95
N ASP A 256 -7.74 -2.47 -5.41
CA ASP A 256 -8.86 -1.54 -5.66
C ASP A 256 -9.75 -2.10 -6.78
N ILE A 257 -9.14 -2.79 -7.76
CA ILE A 257 -9.82 -3.48 -8.86
C ILE A 257 -10.40 -4.80 -8.37
N VAL A 258 -9.58 -5.64 -7.73
CA VAL A 258 -10.01 -6.98 -7.28
C VAL A 258 -11.14 -6.92 -6.25
N GLU A 259 -11.18 -5.90 -5.37
CA GLU A 259 -12.29 -5.69 -4.45
C GLU A 259 -13.63 -5.43 -5.17
N LYS A 260 -13.59 -4.90 -6.40
CA LYS A 260 -14.79 -4.68 -7.23
C LYS A 260 -15.13 -5.89 -8.10
N VAL A 261 -14.14 -6.64 -8.54
CA VAL A 261 -14.32 -7.87 -9.33
C VAL A 261 -14.75 -9.04 -8.44
N MET A 262 -14.26 -9.13 -7.21
CA MET A 262 -14.58 -10.18 -6.23
C MET A 262 -15.22 -9.56 -4.98
N PRO A 263 -16.47 -9.08 -5.08
CA PRO A 263 -17.16 -8.50 -3.94
C PRO A 263 -17.46 -9.57 -2.88
N ARG A 264 -17.15 -9.28 -1.62
CA ARG A 264 -17.55 -10.12 -0.50
C ARG A 264 -18.93 -9.73 -0.01
N TYR A 265 -19.87 -10.67 -0.04
CA TYR A 265 -21.20 -10.49 0.54
C TYR A 265 -21.21 -10.89 2.02
N PRO A 266 -21.73 -10.05 2.92
CA PRO A 266 -21.82 -10.38 4.34
C PRO A 266 -22.55 -11.72 4.56
N GLY A 267 -21.96 -12.61 5.36
CA GLY A 267 -22.53 -13.92 5.67
C GLY A 267 -22.30 -15.01 4.62
N PHE A 268 -21.61 -14.73 3.52
CA PHE A 268 -21.27 -15.71 2.48
C PHE A 268 -19.76 -15.92 2.38
N ARG A 269 -19.35 -17.17 2.15
CA ARG A 269 -17.97 -17.51 1.77
C ARG A 269 -17.63 -16.88 0.43
N VAL A 270 -16.36 -16.55 0.25
CA VAL A 270 -15.86 -16.12 -1.06
C VAL A 270 -16.07 -17.24 -2.09
N SER A 271 -16.57 -16.87 -3.26
CA SER A 271 -16.94 -17.81 -4.32
C SER A 271 -16.65 -17.20 -5.68
N SER A 272 -16.17 -18.02 -6.62
CA SER A 272 -15.99 -17.65 -8.02
C SER A 272 -17.33 -17.28 -8.68
N ALA A 273 -18.47 -17.81 -8.22
CA ALA A 273 -19.77 -17.45 -8.76
C ALA A 273 -20.16 -15.97 -8.55
N ALA A 274 -19.47 -15.26 -7.64
CA ALA A 274 -19.71 -13.84 -7.35
C ALA A 274 -18.81 -12.89 -8.17
N VAL A 275 -17.95 -13.42 -9.05
CA VAL A 275 -17.01 -12.60 -9.82
C VAL A 275 -17.74 -11.78 -10.87
N ILE A 276 -17.46 -10.48 -10.88
CA ILE A 276 -18.07 -9.50 -11.79
C ILE A 276 -17.11 -9.21 -12.93
N GLU A 277 -17.60 -9.36 -14.17
CA GLU A 277 -16.93 -8.87 -15.36
C GLU A 277 -17.36 -7.44 -15.66
N ASP A 278 -16.40 -6.52 -15.67
CA ASP A 278 -16.62 -5.08 -15.92
C ASP A 278 -15.50 -4.60 -16.86
N PRO A 279 -15.82 -4.24 -18.12
CA PRO A 279 -14.81 -3.83 -19.10
C PRO A 279 -13.93 -2.66 -18.64
N ALA A 280 -14.46 -1.76 -17.80
CA ALA A 280 -13.67 -0.64 -17.29
C ALA A 280 -12.64 -1.11 -16.25
N LEU A 281 -12.99 -2.08 -15.41
CA LEU A 281 -12.06 -2.70 -14.46
C LEU A 281 -10.98 -3.52 -15.18
N GLU A 282 -11.37 -4.23 -16.24
CA GLU A 282 -10.43 -4.97 -17.10
C GLU A 282 -9.43 -4.03 -17.79
N ALA A 283 -9.91 -2.95 -18.42
CA ALA A 283 -9.05 -1.96 -19.05
C ALA A 283 -8.08 -1.32 -18.05
N GLN A 284 -8.56 -1.01 -16.83
CA GLN A 284 -7.71 -0.52 -15.74
C GLN A 284 -6.65 -1.52 -15.31
N TRP A 285 -7.01 -2.81 -15.21
CA TRP A 285 -6.08 -3.88 -14.80
C TRP A 285 -4.95 -4.08 -15.82
N ARG A 286 -5.29 -4.12 -17.11
CA ARG A 286 -4.31 -4.26 -18.21
C ARG A 286 -3.31 -3.12 -18.24
N GLN A 287 -3.74 -1.91 -17.87
CA GLN A 287 -2.90 -0.72 -17.87
C GLN A 287 -2.25 -0.41 -16.52
N LEU A 288 -2.40 -1.27 -15.50
CA LEU A 288 -1.59 -1.14 -14.29
C LEU A 288 -0.10 -1.21 -14.67
N PRO A 289 0.75 -0.33 -14.12
CA PRO A 289 2.19 -0.35 -14.40
C PRO A 289 2.76 -1.74 -14.17
N ASP A 290 3.83 -2.10 -14.88
CA ASP A 290 4.56 -3.34 -14.63
C ASP A 290 5.74 -3.09 -13.69
N TYR A 291 5.75 -3.77 -12.55
CA TYR A 291 6.82 -3.71 -11.57
C TYR A 291 7.67 -4.98 -11.56
N VAL A 292 7.33 -5.99 -12.37
CA VAL A 292 8.08 -7.25 -12.45
C VAL A 292 9.21 -7.10 -13.47
N GLU A 293 10.45 -7.23 -13.01
CA GLU A 293 11.62 -7.12 -13.88
C GLU A 293 11.88 -8.44 -14.62
N PRO A 294 12.39 -8.41 -15.88
CA PRO A 294 12.81 -9.61 -16.59
C PRO A 294 13.81 -10.44 -15.77
N GLY A 295 13.59 -11.76 -15.70
CA GLY A 295 14.42 -12.66 -14.90
C GLY A 295 14.03 -12.74 -13.42
N THR A 296 12.94 -12.08 -13.01
CA THR A 296 12.34 -12.28 -11.68
C THR A 296 12.05 -13.77 -11.47
N ASN A 297 12.66 -14.35 -10.43
CA ASN A 297 12.43 -15.73 -10.01
C ASN A 297 11.90 -15.71 -8.58
N ALA A 298 10.60 -15.42 -8.46
CA ALA A 298 9.90 -15.35 -7.19
C ALA A 298 8.56 -16.09 -7.25
N LEU A 299 8.24 -16.82 -6.19
CA LEU A 299 6.93 -17.42 -5.99
C LEU A 299 6.17 -16.61 -4.93
N VAL A 300 5.01 -16.09 -5.31
CA VAL A 300 4.12 -15.41 -4.37
C VAL A 300 3.31 -16.45 -3.59
N ILE A 301 3.25 -16.29 -2.28
CA ILE A 301 2.49 -17.09 -1.33
C ILE A 301 1.43 -16.19 -0.71
N ALA A 302 0.19 -16.32 -1.18
CA ALA A 302 -0.95 -15.47 -0.85
C ALA A 302 -1.77 -16.07 0.29
N ASP A 303 -1.90 -15.34 1.40
CA ASP A 303 -2.74 -15.72 2.51
C ASP A 303 -4.23 -15.52 2.18
N THR A 304 -4.99 -16.56 2.42
CA THR A 304 -6.44 -16.67 2.15
C THR A 304 -7.19 -17.19 3.38
N SER A 305 -6.58 -17.08 4.56
CA SER A 305 -7.16 -17.44 5.85
C SER A 305 -8.35 -16.56 6.24
N GLY A 306 -9.10 -16.96 7.27
CA GLY A 306 -10.31 -16.25 7.71
C GLY A 306 -10.06 -14.80 8.16
N SER A 307 -8.86 -14.47 8.65
CA SER A 307 -8.49 -13.10 9.03
C SER A 307 -8.25 -12.20 7.83
N MET A 308 -7.87 -12.78 6.69
CA MET A 308 -7.73 -12.13 5.40
C MET A 308 -9.12 -11.87 4.82
N SER A 309 -9.84 -10.92 5.41
CA SER A 309 -11.28 -10.73 5.19
C SER A 309 -11.57 -9.33 4.68
N GLY A 310 -12.22 -9.19 3.52
CA GLY A 310 -12.45 -7.89 2.87
C GLY A 310 -11.20 -7.37 2.14
N ARG A 311 -10.77 -6.15 2.44
CA ARG A 311 -9.62 -5.51 1.77
C ARG A 311 -8.29 -6.27 1.92
N PRO A 312 -7.94 -6.86 3.07
CA PRO A 312 -6.77 -7.74 3.20
C PRO A 312 -6.78 -8.91 2.20
N LEU A 313 -7.93 -9.58 2.00
CA LEU A 313 -8.05 -10.65 0.99
C LEU A 313 -7.81 -10.13 -0.42
N ALA A 314 -8.50 -9.02 -0.76
CA ALA A 314 -8.35 -8.38 -2.06
C ALA A 314 -6.90 -7.93 -2.31
N SER A 315 -6.18 -7.56 -1.25
CA SER A 315 -4.75 -7.22 -1.30
C SER A 315 -3.88 -8.44 -1.54
N SER A 316 -4.08 -9.51 -0.77
CA SER A 316 -3.34 -10.76 -0.92
C SER A 316 -3.53 -11.39 -2.29
N VAL A 317 -4.78 -11.64 -2.67
CA VAL A 317 -5.14 -12.24 -3.97
C VAL A 317 -4.82 -11.28 -5.11
N GLY A 318 -5.11 -9.99 -4.97
CA GLY A 318 -4.87 -9.01 -6.03
C GLY A 318 -3.40 -8.82 -6.35
N LEU A 319 -2.53 -8.74 -5.34
CA LEU A 319 -1.08 -8.72 -5.55
C LEU A 319 -0.60 -10.04 -6.15
N ALA A 320 -1.08 -11.18 -5.66
CA ALA A 320 -0.68 -12.50 -6.16
C ALA A 320 -1.03 -12.71 -7.64
N VAL A 321 -2.27 -12.38 -8.04
CA VAL A 321 -2.71 -12.46 -9.45
C VAL A 321 -1.95 -11.44 -10.30
N TYR A 322 -1.75 -10.22 -9.81
CA TYR A 322 -0.99 -9.18 -10.50
C TYR A 322 0.45 -9.63 -10.81
N PHE A 323 1.15 -10.19 -9.81
CA PHE A 323 2.52 -10.68 -10.00
C PHE A 323 2.56 -11.94 -10.84
N ALA A 324 1.66 -12.90 -10.61
CA ALA A 324 1.61 -14.14 -11.39
C ALA A 324 1.43 -13.85 -12.89
N GLU A 325 0.51 -12.96 -13.24
CA GLU A 325 0.26 -12.55 -14.62
C GLU A 325 1.47 -11.86 -15.28
N ARG A 326 2.16 -11.00 -14.53
CA ARG A 326 3.32 -10.24 -15.05
C ARG A 326 4.64 -10.98 -14.95
N ASN A 327 4.67 -12.10 -14.22
CA ASN A 327 5.87 -12.92 -14.13
C ASN A 327 6.20 -13.54 -15.48
N HIS A 328 7.48 -13.82 -15.71
CA HIS A 328 7.97 -14.41 -16.94
C HIS A 328 8.50 -15.82 -16.70
N GLY A 329 8.61 -16.62 -17.76
CA GLY A 329 9.19 -17.96 -17.69
C GLY A 329 8.35 -18.94 -16.87
N ALA A 330 9.01 -19.79 -16.09
CA ALA A 330 8.38 -20.93 -15.39
C ALA A 330 7.35 -20.54 -14.32
N TYR A 331 7.38 -19.30 -13.84
CA TYR A 331 6.47 -18.78 -12.82
C TYR A 331 5.33 -17.94 -13.40
N HIS A 332 5.26 -17.80 -14.73
CA HIS A 332 4.16 -17.10 -15.39
C HIS A 332 2.83 -17.79 -15.06
N ASN A 333 1.84 -16.99 -14.65
CA ASN A 333 0.52 -17.41 -14.20
C ASN A 333 0.51 -18.37 -13.00
N MET A 334 1.58 -18.40 -12.20
CA MET A 334 1.68 -19.26 -11.02
C MET A 334 1.83 -18.47 -9.73
N PHE A 335 1.01 -18.81 -8.73
CA PHE A 335 1.22 -18.43 -7.34
C PHE A 335 0.81 -19.57 -6.40
N MET A 336 1.09 -19.46 -5.11
CA MET A 336 0.59 -20.37 -4.09
C MET A 336 -0.44 -19.64 -3.24
N SER A 337 -1.63 -20.21 -3.04
CA SER A 337 -2.54 -19.77 -1.97
C SER A 337 -2.32 -20.61 -0.73
N PHE A 338 -2.47 -20.04 0.46
CA PHE A 338 -2.49 -20.81 1.70
C PHE A 338 -3.55 -20.33 2.69
N SER A 339 -4.03 -21.29 3.46
CA SER A 339 -4.88 -21.16 4.65
C SER A 339 -4.48 -22.35 5.55
N GLY A 340 -5.42 -23.20 5.97
CA GLY A 340 -5.15 -24.45 6.67
C GLY A 340 -4.39 -25.45 5.79
N THR A 341 -4.58 -25.35 4.47
CA THR A 341 -3.82 -26.07 3.44
C THR A 341 -3.18 -25.09 2.45
N SER A 342 -2.11 -25.53 1.79
CA SER A 342 -1.45 -24.77 0.73
C SER A 342 -1.69 -25.42 -0.63
N ARG A 343 -1.87 -24.59 -1.67
CA ARG A 343 -2.16 -25.06 -3.03
C ARG A 343 -1.46 -24.18 -4.06
N ILE A 344 -0.82 -24.80 -5.04
CA ILE A 344 -0.34 -24.11 -6.24
C ILE A 344 -1.56 -23.77 -7.10
N GLN A 345 -1.69 -22.49 -7.43
CA GLN A 345 -2.74 -21.92 -8.26
C GLN A 345 -2.13 -21.56 -9.62
N MET A 346 -2.74 -22.09 -10.68
CA MET A 346 -2.40 -21.74 -12.06
C MET A 346 -3.55 -20.91 -12.63
N ILE A 347 -3.35 -19.60 -12.76
CA ILE A 347 -4.41 -18.73 -13.30
C ILE A 347 -4.56 -18.95 -14.80
N ARG A 348 -5.80 -19.00 -15.27
CA ARG A 348 -6.15 -19.26 -16.67
C ARG A 348 -7.22 -18.29 -17.13
N GLY A 349 -7.13 -17.88 -18.38
CA GLY A 349 -8.09 -16.96 -18.99
C GLY A 349 -7.43 -15.69 -19.49
N GLU A 350 -8.16 -14.97 -20.33
CA GLU A 350 -7.72 -13.73 -20.98
C GLU A 350 -8.06 -12.51 -20.10
N THR A 351 -9.22 -12.53 -19.46
CA THR A 351 -9.69 -11.43 -18.58
C THR A 351 -9.33 -11.68 -17.12
N LEU A 352 -9.24 -10.61 -16.32
CA LEU A 352 -9.06 -10.68 -14.87
C LEU A 352 -10.16 -11.52 -14.21
N ALA A 353 -11.41 -11.36 -14.67
CA ALA A 353 -12.54 -12.13 -14.16
C ALA A 353 -12.35 -13.64 -14.40
N GLN A 354 -11.92 -14.04 -15.61
CA GLN A 354 -11.61 -15.43 -15.93
C GLN A 354 -10.44 -15.97 -15.09
N LYS A 355 -9.37 -15.18 -14.95
CA LYS A 355 -8.21 -15.52 -14.12
C LYS A 355 -8.62 -15.76 -12.67
N ILE A 356 -9.42 -14.88 -12.08
CA ILE A 356 -9.94 -15.07 -10.71
C ILE A 356 -10.86 -16.28 -10.62
N ASN A 357 -11.74 -16.50 -11.60
CA ASN A 357 -12.63 -17.66 -11.64
C ASN A 357 -11.91 -19.00 -11.75
N SER A 358 -10.71 -19.02 -12.34
CA SER A 358 -9.89 -20.22 -12.42
C SER A 358 -9.22 -20.61 -11.10
N ILE A 359 -9.19 -19.71 -10.11
CA ILE A 359 -8.57 -19.95 -8.81
C ILE A 359 -9.45 -20.91 -8.02
N ASN A 360 -8.83 -21.93 -7.44
CA ASN A 360 -9.53 -22.83 -6.54
C ASN A 360 -9.63 -22.20 -5.14
N MET A 361 -10.85 -21.89 -4.71
CA MET A 361 -11.15 -21.23 -3.43
C MET A 361 -11.72 -22.19 -2.37
N SER A 362 -11.72 -23.51 -2.60
CA SER A 362 -12.41 -24.48 -1.72
C SER A 362 -11.87 -24.49 -0.28
N ASP A 363 -10.58 -24.19 -0.13
CA ASP A 363 -9.86 -24.32 1.13
C ASP A 363 -9.70 -22.96 1.83
N TRP A 364 -10.28 -21.88 1.28
CA TRP A 364 -10.13 -20.53 1.83
C TRP A 364 -10.93 -20.36 3.13
N GLU A 365 -10.59 -19.31 3.88
CA GLU A 365 -11.23 -18.91 5.15
C GLU A 365 -11.00 -19.91 6.31
N ASN A 366 -9.97 -20.74 6.22
CA ASN A 366 -9.50 -21.60 7.31
C ASN A 366 -8.40 -20.89 8.15
N ASN A 367 -7.76 -21.61 9.06
CA ASN A 367 -6.59 -21.16 9.85
C ASN A 367 -5.34 -20.89 8.96
N THR A 368 -4.21 -20.44 9.51
CA THR A 368 -3.06 -19.93 8.74
C THR A 368 -1.81 -20.80 8.87
N ASN A 369 -1.59 -21.79 7.99
CA ASN A 369 -0.45 -22.71 8.12
C ASN A 369 0.72 -22.38 7.15
N LEU A 370 1.51 -21.35 7.48
CA LEU A 370 2.67 -20.98 6.64
C LEU A 370 3.74 -22.09 6.59
N GLN A 371 3.88 -22.88 7.67
CA GLN A 371 4.83 -24.00 7.68
C GLN A 371 4.46 -25.06 6.64
N ALA A 372 3.17 -25.36 6.49
CA ALA A 372 2.69 -26.25 5.44
C ALA A 372 2.95 -25.69 4.04
N ALA A 373 2.88 -24.37 3.84
CA ALA A 373 3.23 -23.75 2.57
C ALA A 373 4.71 -24.00 2.19
N PHE A 374 5.63 -23.78 3.13
CA PHE A 374 7.06 -24.00 2.91
C PHE A 374 7.42 -25.48 2.73
N LYS A 375 6.80 -26.35 3.53
CA LYS A 375 6.91 -27.80 3.37
C LYS A 375 6.37 -28.26 2.01
N HIS A 376 5.31 -27.63 1.50
CA HIS A 376 4.75 -27.96 0.20
C HIS A 376 5.74 -27.62 -0.93
N VAL A 377 6.37 -26.44 -0.90
CA VAL A 377 7.44 -26.08 -1.86
C VAL A 377 8.56 -27.12 -1.85
N LEU A 378 9.10 -27.45 -0.67
CA LEU A 378 10.16 -28.46 -0.54
C LEU A 378 9.71 -29.86 -0.99
N ARG A 379 8.47 -30.26 -0.66
CA ARG A 379 7.90 -31.53 -1.07
C ARG A 379 7.82 -31.65 -2.60
N ILE A 380 7.40 -30.59 -3.29
CA ILE A 380 7.39 -30.57 -4.77
C ILE A 380 8.80 -30.79 -5.30
N ALA A 381 9.80 -30.11 -4.73
CA ALA A 381 11.20 -30.25 -5.15
C ALA A 381 11.71 -31.68 -4.96
N LEU A 382 11.45 -32.28 -3.79
CA LEU A 382 11.88 -33.64 -3.47
C LEU A 382 11.21 -34.70 -4.35
N LEU A 383 9.89 -34.63 -4.53
CA LEU A 383 9.14 -35.61 -5.31
C LEU A 383 9.52 -35.60 -6.80
N ASN A 384 9.96 -34.45 -7.31
CA ASN A 384 10.28 -34.28 -8.73
C ASN A 384 11.79 -34.13 -8.99
N HIS A 385 12.64 -34.35 -7.98
CA HIS A 385 14.10 -34.21 -8.07
C HIS A 385 14.56 -32.87 -8.67
N VAL A 386 13.92 -31.77 -8.26
CA VAL A 386 14.21 -30.43 -8.77
C VAL A 386 15.61 -29.99 -8.34
N PRO A 387 16.50 -29.59 -9.27
CA PRO A 387 17.81 -29.04 -8.91
C PRO A 387 17.72 -27.73 -8.10
N GLN A 388 18.68 -27.48 -7.22
CA GLN A 388 18.72 -26.28 -6.36
C GLN A 388 18.71 -24.97 -7.15
N ASP A 389 19.37 -24.91 -8.30
CA ASP A 389 19.46 -23.74 -9.16
C ASP A 389 18.16 -23.41 -9.89
N VAL A 390 17.23 -24.37 -9.97
CA VAL A 390 15.88 -24.23 -10.55
C VAL A 390 14.84 -23.85 -9.50
N MET A 391 15.16 -23.98 -8.21
CA MET A 391 14.27 -23.58 -7.11
C MET A 391 13.92 -22.08 -7.19
N PRO A 392 12.77 -21.66 -6.62
CA PRO A 392 12.44 -20.26 -6.52
C PRO A 392 13.54 -19.51 -5.75
N LYS A 393 14.03 -18.39 -6.29
CA LYS A 393 15.07 -17.59 -5.60
C LYS A 393 14.49 -16.82 -4.42
N SER A 394 13.23 -16.39 -4.55
CA SER A 394 12.50 -15.70 -3.48
C SER A 394 11.10 -16.28 -3.26
N LEU A 395 10.67 -16.34 -2.00
CA LEU A 395 9.28 -16.56 -1.61
C LEU A 395 8.72 -15.26 -1.04
N ILE A 396 7.62 -14.77 -1.61
CA ILE A 396 6.97 -13.52 -1.20
C ILE A 396 5.67 -13.86 -0.48
N VAL A 397 5.67 -13.75 0.83
CA VAL A 397 4.53 -14.09 1.69
C VAL A 397 3.68 -12.85 1.91
N ILE A 398 2.48 -12.83 1.35
CA ILE A 398 1.53 -11.71 1.51
C ILE A 398 0.46 -12.12 2.52
N SER A 399 0.48 -11.52 3.71
CA SER A 399 -0.33 -11.95 4.86
C SER A 399 -0.51 -10.82 5.89
N ASP A 400 -1.35 -11.03 6.90
CA ASP A 400 -1.44 -10.20 8.11
C ASP A 400 -0.34 -10.53 9.16
N MET A 401 0.50 -11.53 8.86
CA MET A 401 1.58 -12.08 9.69
C MET A 401 1.11 -12.93 10.90
N GLU A 402 -0.18 -13.26 11.01
CA GLU A 402 -0.73 -14.06 12.10
C GLU A 402 -0.65 -15.55 11.79
N ILE A 403 0.58 -16.08 11.76
CA ILE A 403 0.87 -17.48 11.42
C ILE A 403 0.39 -18.43 12.54
N ASP A 404 -0.15 -19.59 12.19
CA ASP A 404 -0.49 -20.66 13.14
C ASP A 404 0.72 -21.26 13.85
N TYR A 405 0.45 -21.78 15.06
CA TYR A 405 1.40 -22.47 15.92
C TYR A 405 2.51 -23.21 15.15
N CYS A 406 3.72 -22.67 15.24
CA CYS A 406 4.95 -23.30 14.79
C CYS A 406 6.07 -22.99 15.79
N GLY A 407 6.87 -24.01 16.12
CA GLY A 407 8.05 -23.88 16.97
C GLY A 407 7.83 -23.74 18.47
N ASP A 408 8.95 -23.69 19.17
CA ASP A 408 9.07 -23.32 20.58
C ASP A 408 9.94 -22.06 20.73
N ARG A 409 10.14 -21.56 21.96
CA ARG A 409 10.93 -20.34 22.20
C ARG A 409 12.42 -20.48 21.80
N SER A 410 12.90 -21.71 21.57
CA SER A 410 14.27 -21.98 21.18
C SER A 410 14.49 -22.03 19.66
N TRP A 411 13.42 -22.04 18.85
CA TRP A 411 13.49 -22.05 17.39
C TRP A 411 12.39 -21.18 16.75
N THR A 412 12.79 -20.13 16.03
CA THR A 412 11.85 -19.34 15.21
C THR A 412 11.34 -20.13 14.00
N PHE A 413 10.23 -19.69 13.39
CA PHE A 413 9.71 -20.25 12.14
C PHE A 413 10.80 -20.40 11.06
N TYR A 414 11.60 -19.35 10.87
CA TYR A 414 12.66 -19.31 9.87
C TYR A 414 13.70 -20.41 10.08
N GLU A 415 14.24 -20.53 11.31
CA GLU A 415 15.32 -21.47 11.62
C GLU A 415 14.90 -22.93 11.42
N GLN A 416 13.64 -23.24 11.72
CA GLN A 416 13.08 -24.56 11.44
C GLN A 416 13.01 -24.85 9.95
N MET A 417 12.53 -23.89 9.14
CA MET A 417 12.41 -24.06 7.69
C MET A 417 13.78 -24.12 7.03
N GLU A 418 14.73 -23.28 7.44
CA GLU A 418 16.10 -23.29 6.94
C GLU A 418 16.76 -24.65 7.21
N ARG A 419 16.67 -25.15 8.46
CA ARG A 419 17.18 -26.48 8.80
C ARG A 419 16.51 -27.56 7.97
N LEU A 420 15.20 -27.51 7.80
CA LEU A 420 14.44 -28.49 7.04
C LEU A 420 14.88 -28.53 5.56
N TYR A 421 15.08 -27.39 4.92
CA TYR A 421 15.60 -27.33 3.55
C TYR A 421 17.02 -27.93 3.49
N ARG A 422 17.90 -27.49 4.41
CA ARG A 422 19.30 -27.91 4.44
C ARG A 422 19.49 -29.41 4.61
N ILE A 423 18.76 -30.05 5.53
CA ILE A 423 18.86 -31.52 5.74
C ILE A 423 18.36 -32.32 4.52
N ASN A 424 17.56 -31.70 3.65
CA ASN A 424 17.06 -32.29 2.41
C ASN A 424 17.90 -31.90 1.18
N GLY A 425 19.07 -31.28 1.37
CA GLY A 425 19.98 -30.90 0.28
C GLY A 425 19.65 -29.59 -0.42
N TYR A 426 18.74 -28.78 0.14
CA TYR A 426 18.34 -27.49 -0.42
C TYR A 426 18.75 -26.30 0.44
N GLN A 427 18.94 -25.15 -0.18
CA GLN A 427 19.00 -23.85 0.49
C GLN A 427 17.59 -23.26 0.56
N ILE A 428 17.25 -22.64 1.69
CA ILE A 428 15.98 -21.92 1.78
C ILE A 428 16.02 -20.70 0.83
N PRO A 429 14.95 -20.45 0.06
CA PRO A 429 14.85 -19.23 -0.72
C PRO A 429 14.93 -17.97 0.15
N ASN A 430 15.27 -16.83 -0.47
CA ASN A 430 15.13 -15.54 0.18
C ASN A 430 13.65 -15.28 0.52
N LEU A 431 13.36 -14.81 1.73
CA LEU A 431 11.99 -14.61 2.19
C LEU A 431 11.63 -13.13 2.27
N ILE A 432 10.50 -12.78 1.69
CA ILE A 432 9.92 -11.45 1.84
C ILE A 432 8.60 -11.59 2.59
N PHE A 433 8.56 -11.09 3.82
CA PHE A 433 7.33 -11.00 4.61
C PHE A 433 6.66 -9.67 4.30
N TRP A 434 5.56 -9.73 3.55
CA TRP A 434 4.78 -8.57 3.14
C TRP A 434 3.50 -8.46 3.96
N ASN A 435 3.52 -7.60 4.97
CA ASN A 435 2.39 -7.37 5.85
C ASN A 435 1.36 -6.42 5.23
N VAL A 436 0.16 -6.92 4.92
CA VAL A 436 -0.93 -6.12 4.33
C VAL A 436 -2.00 -5.70 5.33
N ALA A 437 -1.96 -6.22 6.57
CA ALA A 437 -2.97 -5.97 7.61
C ALA A 437 -2.48 -6.26 9.06
N SER A 438 -1.52 -5.49 9.58
CA SER A 438 -0.96 -5.73 10.92
C SER A 438 -1.97 -5.48 12.04
N ARG A 439 -2.24 -6.52 12.82
CA ARG A 439 -3.07 -6.46 14.03
C ARG A 439 -2.22 -6.26 15.28
N HIS A 440 -1.12 -7.00 15.38
CA HIS A 440 -0.15 -6.91 16.47
C HIS A 440 1.26 -6.59 15.95
N ASP A 441 2.15 -6.22 16.87
CA ASP A 441 3.57 -6.12 16.58
C ASP A 441 4.16 -7.53 16.54
N ILE A 442 4.15 -8.11 15.34
CA ILE A 442 4.61 -9.48 15.11
C ILE A 442 5.60 -9.44 13.96
N PHE A 443 6.79 -9.95 14.25
CA PHE A 443 7.88 -10.08 13.28
C PHE A 443 8.39 -11.51 13.26
N HIS A 444 8.60 -12.03 12.06
CA HIS A 444 9.10 -13.40 11.82
C HIS A 444 10.61 -13.45 11.56
N ALA A 445 11.30 -12.33 11.72
CA ALA A 445 12.75 -12.22 11.65
C ALA A 445 13.26 -11.04 12.50
N ASP A 446 14.48 -11.20 13.03
CA ASP A 446 15.24 -10.13 13.65
C ASP A 446 15.89 -9.20 12.60
N LYS A 447 16.41 -8.06 13.06
CA LYS A 447 17.03 -7.04 12.23
C LYS A 447 18.21 -7.49 11.36
N SER A 448 18.90 -8.59 11.73
CA SER A 448 20.18 -9.01 11.15
C SER A 448 20.07 -10.24 10.24
N ARG A 449 18.88 -10.84 10.13
CA ARG A 449 18.67 -12.09 9.41
C ARG A 449 18.88 -11.93 7.90
N ARG A 450 20.03 -12.35 7.40
CA ARG A 450 20.31 -12.35 5.96
C ARG A 450 19.34 -13.25 5.19
N GLY A 451 18.94 -12.80 4.01
CA GLY A 451 17.97 -13.52 3.19
C GLY A 451 16.52 -13.35 3.65
N VAL A 452 16.23 -12.35 4.51
CA VAL A 452 14.88 -11.97 4.90
C VAL A 452 14.69 -10.47 4.72
N GLN A 453 13.55 -10.06 4.16
CA GLN A 453 13.12 -8.67 4.12
C GLN A 453 11.69 -8.53 4.67
N LEU A 454 11.43 -7.36 5.26
CA LEU A 454 10.13 -6.98 5.79
C LEU A 454 9.55 -5.87 4.92
N ALA A 455 8.33 -6.03 4.46
CA ALA A 455 7.59 -5.04 3.69
C ALA A 455 6.20 -4.86 4.29
N SER A 456 5.60 -3.69 4.08
CA SER A 456 4.25 -3.43 4.55
C SER A 456 3.40 -2.66 3.55
N GLY A 457 2.09 -2.73 3.74
CA GLY A 457 1.12 -2.01 2.91
C GLY A 457 0.71 -2.76 1.67
N GLN A 458 -0.02 -2.09 0.78
CA GLN A 458 -0.76 -2.77 -0.29
C GLN A 458 -0.34 -2.28 -1.69
N SER A 459 0.80 -1.57 -1.76
CA SER A 459 1.27 -0.89 -2.97
C SER A 459 2.10 -1.81 -3.86
N ALA A 460 1.67 -2.04 -5.10
CA ALA A 460 2.44 -2.85 -6.05
C ALA A 460 3.81 -2.22 -6.39
N ALA A 461 3.96 -0.89 -6.27
CA ALA A 461 5.23 -0.20 -6.49
C ALA A 461 6.34 -0.65 -5.51
N VAL A 462 5.95 -1.10 -4.31
CA VAL A 462 6.87 -1.66 -3.30
C VAL A 462 7.55 -2.93 -3.81
N PHE A 463 6.93 -3.66 -4.76
CA PHE A 463 7.51 -4.87 -5.32
C PHE A 463 8.88 -4.64 -5.94
N ARG A 464 9.02 -3.55 -6.71
CA ARG A 464 10.32 -3.20 -7.32
C ARG A 464 11.39 -2.99 -6.24
N GLN A 465 11.02 -2.31 -5.15
CA GLN A 465 11.92 -2.02 -4.05
C GLN A 465 12.37 -3.29 -3.30
N ILE A 466 11.44 -4.21 -3.01
CA ILE A 466 11.77 -5.47 -2.33
C ILE A 466 12.59 -6.42 -3.23
N MET A 467 12.33 -6.43 -4.53
CA MET A 467 13.10 -7.27 -5.46
C MET A 467 14.55 -6.79 -5.57
N GLN A 468 14.78 -5.49 -5.45
CA GLN A 468 16.13 -4.90 -5.43
C GLN A 468 16.88 -5.13 -4.10
N THR A 469 16.23 -5.66 -3.07
CA THR A 469 16.84 -5.94 -1.75
C THR A 469 16.99 -7.43 -1.46
N VAL A 470 16.73 -8.30 -2.45
CA VAL A 470 16.92 -9.75 -2.33
C VAL A 470 18.35 -10.08 -1.88
N GLY A 471 18.48 -10.93 -0.86
CA GLY A 471 19.75 -11.33 -0.25
C GLY A 471 20.23 -10.42 0.89
N MET A 472 19.65 -9.23 1.06
CA MET A 472 19.94 -8.34 2.19
C MET A 472 19.30 -8.85 3.48
N ASN A 473 19.74 -8.32 4.62
CA ASN A 473 18.97 -8.41 5.87
C ASN A 473 17.88 -7.31 5.95
N PRO A 474 16.96 -7.37 6.93
CA PRO A 474 15.87 -6.39 7.03
C PRO A 474 16.32 -4.93 7.18
N VAL A 475 17.41 -4.65 7.92
CA VAL A 475 17.91 -3.28 8.11
C VAL A 475 18.55 -2.75 6.84
N GLU A 476 19.42 -3.53 6.20
CA GLU A 476 20.04 -3.17 4.92
C GLU A 476 18.97 -2.86 3.86
N ALA A 477 17.90 -3.67 3.79
CA ALA A 477 16.78 -3.46 2.89
C ALA A 477 16.01 -2.16 3.19
N MET A 478 15.68 -1.92 4.47
CA MET A 478 15.01 -0.69 4.91
C MET A 478 15.85 0.55 4.61
N GLU A 479 17.14 0.52 4.94
CA GLU A 479 18.07 1.64 4.73
C GLU A 479 18.19 1.98 3.24
N LYS A 480 18.29 0.97 2.37
CA LYS A 480 18.31 1.18 0.91
C LYS A 480 17.06 1.89 0.40
N ILE A 481 15.88 1.56 0.92
CA ILE A 481 14.60 2.13 0.48
C ILE A 481 14.44 3.56 1.00
N ILE A 482 14.64 3.76 2.30
CA ILE A 482 14.38 5.04 2.97
C ILE A 482 15.44 6.10 2.64
N ASN A 483 16.68 5.69 2.34
CA ASN A 483 17.73 6.61 1.89
C ASN A 483 17.80 6.78 0.37
N SER A 484 16.78 6.33 -0.37
CA SER A 484 16.70 6.61 -1.81
C SER A 484 16.55 8.11 -2.10
N GLU A 485 16.96 8.53 -3.29
CA GLU A 485 16.84 9.92 -3.80
C GLU A 485 15.42 10.48 -3.62
N ARG A 486 14.40 9.60 -3.72
CA ARG A 486 13.00 9.97 -3.57
C ARG A 486 12.69 10.65 -2.23
N TYR A 487 13.45 10.35 -1.17
CA TYR A 487 13.22 10.86 0.20
C TYR A 487 14.32 11.79 0.69
N GLU A 488 15.24 12.22 -0.19
CA GLU A 488 16.38 13.09 0.16
C GLU A 488 15.95 14.49 0.60
N ALA A 489 14.90 15.05 -0.02
CA ALA A 489 14.38 16.39 0.29
C ALA A 489 13.82 16.52 1.73
N ILE A 490 13.58 15.41 2.42
CA ILE A 490 13.02 15.41 3.77
C ILE A 490 14.13 15.72 4.76
N THR A 491 13.89 16.69 5.63
CA THR A 491 14.86 17.16 6.62
C THR A 491 14.22 17.25 8.01
N VAL A 492 15.03 17.35 9.06
CA VAL A 492 14.57 17.68 10.41
C VAL A 492 15.45 18.80 10.94
N ALA A 493 14.86 19.78 11.65
CA ALA A 493 15.67 20.78 12.31
C ALA A 493 16.36 20.15 13.53
N GLY A 494 17.67 20.41 13.66
CA GLY A 494 18.51 19.92 14.76
C GLY A 494 18.32 20.68 16.06
#